data_AF-A0A1H7YW22-F1
#
_entry.id   AF-A0A1H7YW22-F1
#
_cell.length_a   1.000
_cell.length_b   1.000
_cell.length_c   1.000
_cell.angle_alpha   90.00
_cell.angle_beta   90.00
_cell.angle_gamma   90.00
#
_symmetry.space_group_name_H-M   'P 1'
#
loop_
_entity.id
_entity.type
_entity.pdbx_description
1 polymer ?
#
loop_
_entity_poly.entity_id
_entity_poly.type
_entity_poly.pdbx_seq_one_letter_code
_entity_poly.pdbx_strand_id
1 'polypeptide(L)' 'MADLSDISLVTQVAVLHNKKAFDQLVRKYQSPVRRFFLNQTLGDEQLSDDLA' A
#
# COMPACT_ATOMS: atom_id res chain seq x y z
N MET A 1 16.26 7.14 4.68
CA MET A 1 15.48 8.30 5.15
C MET A 1 14.01 8.19 4.71
N ALA A 2 13.39 7.00 4.74
CA ALA A 2 12.02 6.78 4.23
C ALA A 2 11.01 6.40 5.33
N ASP A 3 11.42 5.70 6.39
CA ASP A 3 10.47 5.20 7.40
C ASP A 3 9.78 6.30 8.21
N LEU A 4 10.52 7.37 8.58
CA LEU A 4 9.95 8.51 9.30
C LEU A 4 8.94 9.30 8.45
N SER A 5 9.10 9.30 7.11
CA SER A 5 8.11 9.92 6.23
C SER A 5 6.85 9.06 6.11
N ASP A 6 6.97 7.73 6.07
CA ASP A 6 5.80 6.85 5.89
C ASP A 6 4.92 6.83 7.13
N ILE A 7 5.50 6.77 8.33
CA ILE A 7 4.75 6.86 9.60
C ILE A 7 4.00 8.21 9.68
N SER A 8 4.63 9.29 9.21
CA SER A 8 4.01 10.61 9.15
C SER A 8 2.84 10.63 8.16
N LEU A 9 2.98 10.00 6.99
CA LEU A 9 1.90 9.86 6.01
C LEU A 9 0.75 9.02 6.56
N VAL A 10 1.04 7.92 7.25
CA VAL A 10 0.02 7.07 7.89
C VAL A 10 -0.75 7.87 8.94
N THR A 11 -0.07 8.67 9.75
CA THR A 11 -0.72 9.56 10.72
C THR A 11 -1.65 10.55 10.03
N GLN A 12 -1.21 11.18 8.94
CA GLN A 12 -2.04 12.11 8.17
C GLN A 12 -3.27 11.43 7.55
N VAL A 13 -3.16 10.17 7.12
CA VAL A 13 -4.30 9.40 6.60
C VAL A 13 -5.27 9.04 7.73
N ALA A 14 -4.77 8.48 8.83
CA ALA A 14 -5.59 7.92 9.90
C ALA A 14 -6.27 9.00 10.76
N VAL A 15 -5.58 10.11 11.04
CA VAL A 15 -6.08 11.17 11.93
C VAL A 15 -6.71 12.32 11.16
N LEU A 16 -6.10 12.72 10.04
CA LEU A 16 -6.52 13.91 9.28
C LEU A 16 -7.30 13.58 8.01
N HIS A 17 -7.53 12.29 7.71
CA HIS A 17 -8.19 11.82 6.49
C HIS A 17 -7.59 12.40 5.20
N ASN A 18 -6.28 12.63 5.19
CA ASN A 18 -5.59 13.25 4.06
C ASN A 18 -5.45 12.28 2.87
N LYS A 19 -6.33 12.44 1.87
CA LYS A 19 -6.35 11.62 0.65
C LYS A 19 -5.06 11.70 -0.18
N LYS A 20 -4.33 12.82 -0.14
CA LYS A 20 -3.05 12.95 -0.86
C LYS A 20 -1.95 12.12 -0.22
N ALA A 21 -1.91 12.07 1.12
CA ALA A 21 -0.99 11.21 1.84
C ALA A 21 -1.28 9.72 1.56
N PHE A 22 -2.56 9.36 1.45
CA PHE A 22 -2.97 8.02 1.04
C PHE A 22 -2.49 7.68 -0.38
N ASP A 23 -2.70 8.55 -1.36
CA ASP A 23 -2.22 8.32 -2.75
C ASP A 23 -0.70 8.11 -2.80
N GLN A 24 0.07 8.85 -2.01
CA GLN A 24 1.52 8.67 -1.92
C GLN A 24 1.91 7.30 -1.38
N LEU A 25 1.24 6.83 -0.32
CA LEU A 25 1.45 5.49 0.23
C LEU A 25 1.06 4.41 -0.78
N VAL A 26 -0.10 4.53 -1.42
CA VAL A 26 -0.56 3.56 -2.43
C VAL A 26 0.45 3.45 -3.57
N ARG A 27 0.88 4.56 -4.18
CA ARG A 27 1.86 4.53 -5.27
C ARG A 27 3.16 3.84 -4.89
N LYS A 28 3.60 4.02 -3.64
CA LYS A 28 4.84 3.44 -3.13
C LYS A 28 4.73 1.94 -2.87
N TYR A 29 3.61 1.48 -2.32
CA TYR A 29 3.46 0.11 -1.81
C TYR A 29 2.61 -0.81 -2.69
N GLN A 30 1.87 -0.31 -3.66
CA GLN A 30 0.98 -1.12 -4.52
C GLN A 30 1.69 -2.33 -5.16
N SER A 31 2.88 -2.13 -5.72
CA SER A 31 3.59 -3.21 -6.42
C SER A 31 4.14 -4.25 -5.45
N PRO A 32 4.81 -3.87 -4.34
CA PRO A 32 5.17 -4.82 -3.28
C PRO A 32 3.98 -5.58 -2.68
N VAL A 33 2.85 -4.91 -2.44
CA VAL A 33 1.63 -5.52 -1.87
C VAL A 33 1.02 -6.52 -2.86
N ARG A 34 0.89 -6.14 -4.13
CA ARG A 34 0.46 -7.06 -5.19
C ARG A 34 1.37 -8.27 -5.30
N ARG A 35 2.69 -8.07 -5.29
CA ARG A 35 3.66 -9.18 -5.35
C ARG A 35 3.57 -10.09 -4.13
N PHE A 36 3.30 -9.53 -2.94
CA PHE A 36 3.05 -10.31 -1.74
C PHE A 36 1.83 -11.20 -1.92
N PHE A 37 0.68 -10.64 -2.35
CA PHE A 37 -0.54 -11.42 -2.56
C PHE A 37 -0.38 -12.46 -3.65
N LEU A 38 0.27 -12.15 -4.78
CA LEU A 38 0.54 -13.12 -5.83
C LEU A 38 1.30 -14.36 -5.32
N ASN A 39 2.23 -14.17 -4.39
CA ASN A 39 2.95 -15.28 -3.76
C ASN A 39 2.07 -16.05 -2.77
N GLN A 40 1.10 -15.40 -2.11
CA GLN A 40 0.14 -16.05 -1.21
C GLN A 40 -0.97 -16.80 -1.97
N THR A 41 -1.29 -16.36 -3.19
CA THR A 41 -2.32 -16.95 -4.05
C THR A 41 -1.76 -17.98 -5.03
N LEU A 42 -0.52 -18.44 -4.82
CA LEU A 42 0.17 -19.42 -5.68
C LEU A 42 0.21 -19.01 -7.17
N GLY A 43 0.27 -17.71 -7.45
CA GLY A 43 0.31 -17.18 -8.80
C GLY A 43 -1.06 -16.87 -9.42
N ASP A 44 -2.17 -16.97 -8.66
CA ASP A 44 -3.47 -16.49 -9.12
C ASP A 44 -3.47 -14.95 -9.15
N GLU A 45 -3.33 -14.40 -10.36
CA GLU A 45 -3.27 -12.96 -10.63
C GLU A 45 -4.60 -12.27 -10.37
N GLN A 46 -5.73 -12.90 -10.71
CA GLN A 46 -7.04 -12.29 -10.52
C GLN A 46 -7.35 -12.16 -9.03
N LEU A 47 -7.14 -13.22 -8.26
CA LEU A 47 -7.32 -13.19 -6.82
C LEU A 47 -6.30 -12.25 -6.15
N SER A 48 -5.07 -12.16 -6.66
CA SER A 48 -4.08 -11.22 -6.15
C SER A 48 -4.47 -9.76 -6.39
N ASP A 49 -5.04 -9.45 -7.55
CA ASP A 49 -5.43 -8.09 -7.92
C ASP A 49 -6.67 -7.63 -7.15
N ASP A 50 -7.60 -8.55 -6.83
CA ASP A 50 -8.76 -8.24 -5.98
C ASP A 50 -8.37 -7.97 -4.51
N LEU A 51 -7.24 -8.52 -4.03
CA LEU A 51 -6.75 -8.34 -2.67
C LEU A 51 -5.85 -7.11 -2.48
N ALA A 52 -5.20 -6.63 -3.55
CA ALA A 52 -4.18 -5.58 -3.53
C ALA A 52 -4.76 -4.18 -3.78
#